data_AF-A0A5C7AM13-F1
#
_entry.id   AF-A0A5C7AM13-F1
#
_cell.length_a   1.000
_cell.length_b   1.000
_cell.length_c   1.000
_cell.angle_alpha   90.00
_cell.angle_beta   90.00
_cell.angle_gamma   90.00
#
_symmetry.space_group_name_H-M   'P 1'
#
loop_
_entity.id
_entity.type
_entity.pdbx_description
1 polymer ?
#
loop_
_entity_poly.entity_id
_entity_poly.type
_entity_poly.pdbx_seq_one_letter_code
_entity_poly.pdbx_strand_id
1 'polypeptide(L)'
;MKKLYFFLFTILLANMSFGQIISEFDADQAGTDSAEFIEIQWSPNTSLNGYIIVLFNGNGDISYNTVDLTGETTDANGFFVINFPSNGIQNGPDAIALYMDSASNFPNGTAPTTTNLVDAVVYGTNDSDDTALMNALGETVQYNDDTSNSLNQSGDGTFYLAAPSSGVTNNTLSSNQNQIKGFALYPNPANGFINISSKSNAKISVAIFDMLGKQVINTVTNNETVNISSLNTGIYMLRAVQDNATTTTRLVVK
;
A
#
# COMPACT_ATOMS: atom_id res chain seq x y z
N MET A 1 28.53 54.51 5.92
CA MET A 1 28.61 53.18 5.27
C MET A 1 28.05 52.14 6.24
N LYS A 2 26.74 51.83 6.16
CA LYS A 2 26.13 50.79 7.01
C LYS A 2 26.30 49.45 6.29
N LYS A 3 27.05 48.53 6.90
CA LYS A 3 27.25 47.18 6.38
C LYS A 3 25.96 46.38 6.63
N LEU A 4 25.30 45.96 5.55
CA LEU A 4 24.15 45.08 5.58
C LEU A 4 24.68 43.64 5.57
N TYR A 5 24.55 42.94 6.70
CA TYR A 5 24.89 41.52 6.78
C TYR A 5 23.70 40.71 6.26
N PHE A 6 23.90 40.03 5.13
CA PHE A 6 22.92 39.12 4.55
C PHE A 6 23.06 37.77 5.27
N PHE A 7 22.14 37.46 6.18
CA PHE A 7 22.08 36.17 6.84
C PHE A 7 21.37 35.20 5.88
N LEU A 8 22.13 34.32 5.25
CA LEU A 8 21.60 33.29 4.36
C LEU A 8 20.99 32.18 5.22
N PHE A 9 19.67 32.23 5.41
CA PHE A 9 18.94 31.18 6.10
C PHE A 9 18.66 30.05 5.10
N THR A 10 19.51 29.04 5.08
CA THR A 10 19.29 27.81 4.30
C THR A 10 18.15 27.05 4.97
N ILE A 11 16.94 27.15 4.42
CA ILE A 11 15.82 26.31 4.83
C ILE A 11 16.12 24.90 4.32
N LEU A 12 16.54 24.01 5.21
CA LEU A 12 16.62 22.59 4.94
C LEU A 12 15.17 22.06 4.92
N LEU A 13 14.54 21.99 3.74
CA LEU A 13 13.30 21.23 3.59
C LEU A 13 13.66 19.75 3.73
N ALA A 14 13.44 19.19 4.93
CA ALA A 14 13.35 17.74 5.07
C ALA A 14 12.11 17.31 4.29
N ASN A 15 12.31 16.74 3.10
CA ASN A 15 11.24 16.03 2.41
C ASN A 15 10.94 14.80 3.26
N MET A 16 9.86 14.84 4.05
CA MET A 16 9.22 13.59 4.46
C MET A 16 8.74 12.93 3.18
N SER A 17 9.44 11.87 2.79
CA SER A 17 9.00 11.00 1.71
C SER A 17 7.99 10.04 2.29
N PHE A 18 6.78 10.03 1.73
CA PHE A 18 5.78 9.01 1.96
C PHE A 18 5.83 8.06 0.76
N GLY A 19 6.29 6.82 0.98
CA GLY A 19 6.36 5.81 -0.08
C GLY A 19 7.33 4.66 0.15
N GLN A 20 7.95 4.56 1.33
CA GLN A 20 8.63 3.34 1.77
C GLN A 20 7.56 2.36 2.22
N ILE A 21 7.57 1.16 1.64
CA ILE A 21 6.64 0.11 2.00
C ILE A 21 7.39 -1.21 2.11
N ILE A 22 6.89 -2.10 2.97
CA ILE A 22 7.18 -3.52 2.90
C ILE A 22 6.38 -4.04 1.69
N SER A 23 7.08 -4.29 0.59
CA SER A 23 6.45 -4.67 -0.68
C SER A 23 6.21 -6.16 -0.78
N GLU A 24 7.11 -7.00 -0.28
CA GLU A 24 6.98 -8.45 -0.39
C GLU A 24 7.72 -9.14 0.77
N PHE A 25 7.18 -10.24 1.29
CA PHE A 25 7.91 -11.10 2.23
C PHE A 25 7.40 -12.54 2.15
N ASP A 26 8.25 -13.47 2.59
CA ASP A 26 7.98 -14.91 2.61
C ASP A 26 8.52 -15.45 3.93
N ALA A 27 7.62 -15.83 4.84
CA ALA A 27 7.95 -16.26 6.19
C ALA A 27 7.88 -17.78 6.33
N ASP A 28 6.93 -18.45 5.66
CA ASP A 28 6.69 -19.88 5.79
C ASP A 28 6.97 -20.61 4.48
N GLN A 29 7.85 -21.61 4.47
CA GLN A 29 8.11 -22.46 3.31
C GLN A 29 7.89 -23.94 3.61
N ALA A 30 7.61 -24.71 2.56
CA ALA A 30 7.49 -26.16 2.69
C ALA A 30 8.81 -26.79 3.16
N GLY A 31 8.85 -27.19 4.43
CA GLY A 31 9.98 -27.91 5.02
C GLY A 31 10.83 -27.04 5.93
N THR A 32 12.03 -26.68 5.50
CA THR A 32 12.91 -25.75 6.24
C THR A 32 12.81 -24.39 5.60
N ASP A 33 12.53 -23.39 6.43
CA ASP A 33 12.49 -22.00 6.00
C ASP A 33 13.92 -21.57 5.67
N SER A 34 14.22 -21.49 4.38
CA SER A 34 15.57 -21.33 3.82
C SER A 34 15.62 -20.38 2.63
N ALA A 35 14.48 -19.81 2.28
CA ALA A 35 14.31 -18.83 1.23
C ALA A 35 13.52 -17.61 1.73
N GLU A 36 13.57 -17.35 3.04
CA GLU A 36 12.87 -16.23 3.65
C GLU A 36 13.50 -14.89 3.26
N PHE A 37 12.65 -13.90 3.02
CA PHE A 37 13.09 -12.56 2.72
C PHE A 37 12.06 -11.51 3.11
N ILE A 38 12.52 -10.27 3.18
CA ILE A 38 11.71 -9.07 3.27
C ILE A 38 12.20 -8.11 2.20
N GLU A 39 11.27 -7.58 1.41
CA GLU A 39 11.51 -6.57 0.42
C GLU A 39 10.92 -5.22 0.86
N ILE A 40 11.71 -4.17 0.69
CA ILE A 40 11.29 -2.79 0.83
C ILE A 40 11.27 -2.15 -0.56
N GLN A 41 10.16 -1.49 -0.89
CA GLN A 41 10.06 -0.64 -2.07
C GLN A 41 10.08 0.83 -1.66
N TRP A 42 10.88 1.63 -2.37
CA TRP A 42 10.88 3.09 -2.30
C TRP A 42 11.34 3.69 -3.66
N SER A 43 11.89 4.90 -3.63
CA SER A 43 12.46 5.55 -4.80
C SER A 43 13.79 4.90 -5.18
N PRO A 44 14.13 4.79 -6.48
CA PRO A 44 15.41 4.25 -6.93
C PRO A 44 16.64 4.91 -6.31
N ASN A 45 17.67 4.11 -6.00
CA ASN A 45 18.96 4.55 -5.48
C ASN A 45 18.88 5.42 -4.22
N THR A 46 17.93 5.12 -3.34
CA THR A 46 17.68 5.91 -2.13
C THR A 46 18.33 5.26 -0.92
N SER A 47 19.02 6.06 -0.11
CA SER A 47 19.64 5.59 1.12
C SER A 47 18.60 5.22 2.19
N LEU A 48 18.85 4.09 2.85
CA LEU A 48 18.05 3.59 3.97
C LEU A 48 18.68 3.93 5.34
N ASN A 49 19.62 4.88 5.39
CA ASN A 49 20.22 5.34 6.64
C ASN A 49 19.15 5.89 7.59
N GLY A 50 19.16 5.40 8.84
CA GLY A 50 18.20 5.78 9.86
C GLY A 50 16.88 4.99 9.80
N TYR A 51 16.79 3.96 8.96
CA TYR A 51 15.69 3.02 8.96
C TYR A 51 16.12 1.67 9.54
N ILE A 52 15.17 0.98 10.16
CA ILE A 52 15.33 -0.37 10.70
C ILE A 52 14.10 -1.22 10.39
N ILE A 53 14.32 -2.53 10.19
CA ILE A 53 13.25 -3.52 10.24
C ILE A 53 13.23 -4.13 11.64
N VAL A 54 12.05 -4.25 12.23
CA VAL A 54 11.83 -4.92 13.52
C VAL A 54 10.83 -6.05 13.31
N LEU A 55 11.19 -7.25 13.77
CA LEU A 55 10.32 -8.42 13.74
C LEU A 55 9.73 -8.65 15.14
N PHE A 56 8.41 -8.77 15.21
CA PHE A 56 7.66 -8.98 16.46
C PHE A 56 7.03 -10.38 16.48
N ASN A 57 7.09 -11.00 17.65
CA ASN A 57 6.43 -12.26 17.94
C ASN A 57 5.08 -11.97 18.61
N GLY A 58 3.96 -12.45 18.05
CA GLY A 58 2.63 -12.21 18.65
C GLY A 58 2.34 -13.07 19.87
N ASN A 59 3.08 -14.16 20.09
CA ASN A 59 3.15 -14.81 21.40
C ASN A 59 3.99 -13.97 22.38
N GLY A 60 3.44 -12.84 22.80
CA GLY A 60 4.00 -11.93 23.79
C GLY A 60 4.05 -10.47 23.34
N ASP A 61 3.71 -10.17 22.09
CA ASP A 61 3.74 -8.83 21.48
C ASP A 61 5.08 -8.11 21.70
N ILE A 62 6.18 -8.79 21.40
CA ILE A 62 7.54 -8.27 21.63
C ILE A 62 8.48 -8.55 20.46
N SER A 63 9.45 -7.66 20.26
CA SER A 63 10.46 -7.83 19.22
C SER A 63 11.36 -9.03 19.50
N TYR A 64 11.72 -9.77 18.46
CA TYR A 64 12.70 -10.87 18.54
C TYR A 64 13.92 -10.67 17.63
N ASN A 65 13.83 -9.73 16.67
CA ASN A 65 14.95 -9.38 15.82
C ASN A 65 14.84 -7.91 15.36
N THR A 66 15.97 -7.29 15.09
CA THR A 66 16.05 -5.94 14.51
C THR A 66 17.22 -5.87 13.54
N VAL A 67 16.94 -5.40 12.33
CA VAL A 67 17.90 -5.26 11.24
C VAL A 67 18.14 -3.77 11.02
N ASP A 68 19.39 -3.33 11.22
CA ASP A 68 19.82 -1.97 10.91
C ASP A 68 20.11 -1.84 9.40
N LEU A 69 19.47 -0.87 8.75
CA LEU A 69 19.62 -0.63 7.30
C LEU A 69 20.65 0.47 6.99
N THR A 70 21.41 0.92 8.01
CA THR A 70 22.46 1.91 7.83
C THR A 70 23.56 1.40 6.91
N GLY A 71 23.84 2.17 5.86
CA GLY A 71 24.79 1.85 4.80
C GLY A 71 24.12 1.30 3.54
N GLU A 72 22.84 0.91 3.64
CA GLU A 72 22.11 0.30 2.54
C GLU A 72 21.41 1.33 1.65
N THR A 73 21.12 0.92 0.42
CA THR A 73 20.40 1.71 -0.58
C THR A 73 19.47 0.83 -1.38
N THR A 74 18.30 1.34 -1.73
CA THR A 74 17.47 0.70 -2.78
C THR A 74 18.22 0.68 -4.11
N ASP A 75 17.89 -0.29 -4.95
CA ASP A 75 18.50 -0.48 -6.26
C ASP A 75 17.98 0.53 -7.31
N ALA A 76 18.37 0.36 -8.56
CA ALA A 76 17.94 1.23 -9.66
C ALA A 76 16.43 1.13 -10.00
N ASN A 77 15.74 0.11 -9.50
CA ASN A 77 14.31 -0.08 -9.65
C ASN A 77 13.52 0.36 -8.40
N GLY A 78 14.21 0.69 -7.30
CA GLY A 78 13.61 1.13 -6.05
C GLY A 78 13.43 0.05 -5.00
N PHE A 79 14.05 -1.13 -5.17
CA PHE A 79 13.90 -2.25 -4.23
C PHE A 79 15.14 -2.45 -3.36
N PHE A 80 14.92 -2.90 -2.13
CA PHE A 80 15.96 -3.44 -1.26
C PHE A 80 15.47 -4.74 -0.63
N VAL A 81 16.29 -5.79 -0.69
CA VAL A 81 15.90 -7.13 -0.24
C VAL A 81 16.82 -7.57 0.89
N ILE A 82 16.20 -7.96 2.01
CA ILE A 82 16.84 -8.58 3.16
C ILE A 82 16.59 -10.08 3.06
N ASN A 83 17.66 -10.87 2.93
CA ASN A 83 17.56 -12.33 2.87
C ASN A 83 17.88 -12.94 4.22
N PHE A 84 17.09 -13.93 4.66
CA PHE A 84 17.31 -14.69 5.87
C PHE A 84 17.75 -16.11 5.50
N PRO A 85 18.99 -16.53 5.84
CA PRO A 85 19.52 -17.82 5.36
C PRO A 85 18.78 -19.05 5.87
N SER A 86 18.20 -18.98 7.08
CA SER A 86 17.27 -19.98 7.60
C SER A 86 16.59 -19.53 8.89
N ASN A 87 15.27 -19.80 9.02
CA ASN A 87 14.41 -19.54 10.17
C ASN A 87 14.63 -18.14 10.79
N GLY A 88 14.77 -17.12 9.93
CA GLY A 88 15.03 -15.75 10.34
C GLY A 88 13.77 -14.95 10.62
N ILE A 89 12.67 -15.34 9.99
CA ILE A 89 11.31 -14.90 10.24
C ILE A 89 10.61 -16.06 10.98
N GLN A 90 9.61 -15.75 11.81
CA GLN A 90 8.92 -16.76 12.61
C GLN A 90 7.57 -17.08 11.98
N ASN A 91 7.15 -18.34 12.11
CA ASN A 91 5.86 -18.80 11.64
C ASN A 91 4.87 -18.64 12.80
N GLY A 92 3.82 -17.86 12.59
CA GLY A 92 2.84 -17.55 13.62
C GLY A 92 2.19 -16.20 13.40
N PRO A 93 1.24 -15.81 14.26
CA PRO A 93 0.70 -14.45 14.23
C PRO A 93 1.80 -13.49 14.68
N ASP A 94 2.53 -12.93 13.74
CA ASP A 94 3.74 -12.15 13.96
C ASP A 94 3.69 -10.88 13.11
N ALA A 95 4.70 -10.00 13.24
CA ALA A 95 4.71 -8.78 12.45
C ALA A 95 6.10 -8.37 11.96
N ILE A 96 6.10 -7.70 10.81
CA ILE A 96 7.25 -6.97 10.27
C ILE A 96 6.90 -5.49 10.33
N ALA A 97 7.80 -4.68 10.87
CA ALA A 97 7.62 -3.23 10.92
C ALA A 97 8.89 -2.50 10.47
N LEU A 98 8.70 -1.49 9.63
CA LEU A 98 9.71 -0.54 9.20
C LEU A 98 9.60 0.71 10.09
N TYR A 99 10.69 1.06 10.77
CA TYR A 99 10.77 2.28 11.58
C TYR A 99 11.85 3.21 11.06
N MET A 100 11.68 4.51 11.28
CA MET A 100 12.75 5.49 11.16
C MET A 100 13.35 5.77 12.54
N ASP A 101 14.21 4.87 13.02
CA ASP A 101 14.80 4.93 14.34
C ASP A 101 16.19 4.25 14.39
N SER A 102 16.85 4.24 15.56
CA SER A 102 18.06 3.48 15.79
C SER A 102 17.74 2.06 16.24
N ALA A 103 18.47 1.07 15.72
CA ALA A 103 18.36 -0.33 16.19
C ALA A 103 18.61 -0.47 17.71
N SER A 104 19.36 0.44 18.31
CA SER A 104 19.60 0.46 19.76
C SER A 104 18.35 0.75 20.61
N ASN A 105 17.31 1.33 20.01
CA ASN A 105 16.01 1.57 20.66
C ASN A 105 15.07 0.36 20.60
N PHE A 106 15.41 -0.67 19.81
CA PHE A 106 14.65 -1.91 19.69
C PHE A 106 15.51 -3.14 20.03
N PRO A 107 16.07 -3.26 21.25
CA PRO A 107 16.58 -4.55 21.70
C PRO A 107 15.46 -5.60 21.71
N ASN A 108 15.81 -6.88 21.60
CA ASN A 108 14.83 -7.97 21.73
C ASN A 108 14.04 -7.84 23.04
N GLY A 109 12.72 -8.07 22.96
CA GLY A 109 11.78 -7.89 24.06
C GLY A 109 11.12 -6.52 24.11
N THR A 110 11.36 -5.65 23.12
CA THR A 110 10.73 -4.33 23.03
C THR A 110 9.31 -4.46 22.50
N ALA A 111 8.36 -3.78 23.15
CA ALA A 111 6.96 -3.74 22.70
C ALA A 111 6.80 -2.92 21.41
N PRO A 112 5.84 -3.27 20.52
CA PRO A 112 5.51 -2.50 19.33
C PRO A 112 4.99 -1.10 19.66
N THR A 113 5.18 -0.16 18.75
CA THR A 113 4.73 1.23 18.89
C THR A 113 4.44 1.86 17.53
N THR A 114 3.54 2.84 17.49
CA THR A 114 3.32 3.66 16.29
C THR A 114 4.26 4.88 16.23
N THR A 115 5.11 5.08 17.25
CA THR A 115 6.08 6.17 17.26
C THR A 115 7.19 5.88 16.25
N ASN A 116 7.42 6.82 15.32
CA ASN A 116 8.38 6.67 14.21
C ASN A 116 8.12 5.46 13.29
N LEU A 117 6.94 4.85 13.38
CA LEU A 117 6.53 3.77 12.49
C LEU A 117 6.32 4.32 11.07
N VAL A 118 6.92 3.66 10.09
CA VAL A 118 6.85 4.03 8.67
C VAL A 118 5.88 3.13 7.94
N ASP A 119 5.99 1.82 8.15
CA ASP A 119 5.10 0.80 7.59
C ASP A 119 5.06 -0.44 8.49
N ALA A 120 3.98 -1.20 8.46
CA ALA A 120 3.85 -2.45 9.20
C ALA A 120 2.95 -3.45 8.47
N VAL A 121 3.20 -4.73 8.71
CA VAL A 121 2.32 -5.81 8.32
C VAL A 121 2.28 -6.84 9.43
N VAL A 122 1.06 -7.24 9.82
CA VAL A 122 0.84 -8.39 10.68
C VAL A 122 0.47 -9.57 9.80
N TYR A 123 1.11 -10.70 10.01
CA TYR A 123 0.90 -11.92 9.25
C TYR A 123 0.69 -13.12 10.17
N GLY A 124 0.22 -14.22 9.60
CA GLY A 124 -0.02 -15.49 10.28
C GLY A 124 0.26 -16.68 9.37
N THR A 125 0.31 -17.87 9.92
CA THR A 125 0.35 -19.14 9.15
C THR A 125 -0.97 -19.89 9.26
N ASN A 126 -2.06 -19.18 8.99
CA ASN A 126 -3.45 -19.62 9.23
C ASN A 126 -3.82 -19.73 10.73
N ASP A 127 -3.12 -18.95 11.56
CA ASP A 127 -3.42 -18.72 12.97
C ASP A 127 -4.65 -17.81 13.15
N SER A 128 -5.17 -17.74 14.37
CA SER A 128 -6.17 -16.72 14.72
C SER A 128 -5.53 -15.33 14.77
N ASP A 129 -6.25 -14.31 14.30
CA ASP A 129 -5.81 -12.92 14.32
C ASP A 129 -5.35 -12.45 15.71
N ASP A 130 -4.11 -11.95 15.81
CA ASP A 130 -3.61 -11.28 17.00
C ASP A 130 -4.06 -9.81 17.02
N THR A 131 -5.21 -9.59 17.65
CA THR A 131 -5.80 -8.26 17.77
C THR A 131 -4.95 -7.32 18.62
N ALA A 132 -4.14 -7.82 19.56
CA ALA A 132 -3.31 -6.97 20.39
C ALA A 132 -2.12 -6.43 19.59
N LEU A 133 -1.42 -7.31 18.86
CA LEU A 133 -0.33 -6.94 17.97
C LEU A 133 -0.78 -5.97 16.87
N MET A 134 -1.89 -6.28 16.20
CA MET A 134 -2.48 -5.40 15.16
C MET A 134 -2.75 -4.00 15.72
N ASN A 135 -3.44 -3.89 16.85
CA ASN A 135 -3.75 -2.59 17.44
C ASN A 135 -2.50 -1.81 17.87
N ALA A 136 -1.46 -2.50 18.34
CA ALA A 136 -0.23 -1.86 18.78
C ALA A 136 0.60 -1.26 17.63
N LEU A 137 0.48 -1.83 16.42
CA LEU A 137 1.09 -1.32 15.20
C LEU A 137 0.15 -0.43 14.37
N GLY A 138 -1.13 -0.34 14.73
CA GLY A 138 -2.13 0.44 14.00
C GLY A 138 -2.70 -0.28 12.77
N GLU A 139 -2.48 -1.60 12.68
CA GLU A 139 -3.00 -2.45 11.63
C GLU A 139 -4.43 -2.92 11.91
N THR A 140 -5.14 -3.29 10.84
CA THR A 140 -6.54 -3.74 10.92
C THR A 140 -6.77 -5.13 10.32
N VAL A 141 -5.74 -5.71 9.70
CA VAL A 141 -5.79 -7.00 9.02
C VAL A 141 -4.51 -7.76 9.33
N GLN A 142 -4.66 -9.04 9.67
CA GLN A 142 -3.58 -10.03 9.67
C GLN A 142 -3.68 -10.85 8.38
N TYR A 143 -2.58 -10.95 7.63
CA TYR A 143 -2.56 -11.68 6.37
C TYR A 143 -1.94 -13.07 6.54
N ASN A 144 -2.60 -14.11 6.02
CA ASN A 144 -2.07 -15.46 6.13
C ASN A 144 -1.07 -15.75 5.01
N ASP A 145 0.15 -16.09 5.41
CA ASP A 145 1.17 -16.65 4.56
C ASP A 145 0.89 -18.14 4.27
N ASP A 146 1.53 -18.68 3.23
CA ASP A 146 1.49 -20.11 2.93
C ASP A 146 2.86 -20.67 2.53
N THR A 147 3.01 -21.99 2.62
CA THR A 147 4.27 -22.70 2.35
C THR A 147 4.83 -22.63 0.92
N SER A 148 4.16 -21.98 -0.03
CA SER A 148 4.45 -22.02 -1.48
C SER A 148 4.49 -20.66 -2.16
N ASN A 149 4.04 -19.60 -1.49
CA ASN A 149 3.88 -18.25 -2.01
C ASN A 149 4.47 -17.25 -1.03
N SER A 150 4.72 -16.04 -1.51
CA SER A 150 5.02 -14.87 -0.68
C SER A 150 3.80 -13.97 -0.54
N LEU A 151 3.76 -13.19 0.53
CA LEU A 151 2.81 -12.10 0.70
C LEU A 151 3.30 -10.86 -0.04
N ASN A 152 2.54 -10.47 -1.07
CA ASN A 152 2.83 -9.34 -1.95
C ASN A 152 1.87 -8.19 -1.66
N GLN A 153 2.40 -6.98 -1.48
CA GLN A 153 1.59 -5.78 -1.32
C GLN A 153 1.01 -5.35 -2.69
N SER A 154 -0.30 -5.04 -2.69
CA SER A 154 -1.04 -4.41 -3.78
C SER A 154 -0.91 -2.89 -3.73
N GLY A 155 -1.21 -2.22 -4.84
CA GLY A 155 -1.19 -0.75 -4.92
C GLY A 155 -2.21 -0.02 -4.04
N ASP A 156 -3.10 -0.74 -3.34
CA ASP A 156 -4.03 -0.20 -2.33
C ASP A 156 -3.59 -0.47 -0.88
N GLY A 157 -2.40 -1.06 -0.67
CA GLY A 157 -1.84 -1.40 0.64
C GLY A 157 -2.26 -2.76 1.19
N THR A 158 -3.12 -3.51 0.49
CA THR A 158 -3.51 -4.88 0.91
C THR A 158 -2.50 -5.93 0.45
N PHE A 159 -2.36 -7.04 1.19
CA PHE A 159 -1.49 -8.15 0.79
C PHE A 159 -2.26 -9.31 0.17
N TYR A 160 -1.63 -10.00 -0.78
CA TYR A 160 -2.13 -11.22 -1.42
C TYR A 160 -0.99 -12.22 -1.65
N LEU A 161 -1.34 -13.51 -1.72
CA LEU A 161 -0.40 -14.58 -2.01
C LEU A 161 -0.08 -14.63 -3.51
N ALA A 162 1.21 -14.68 -3.84
CA ALA A 162 1.69 -14.96 -5.20
C ALA A 162 3.06 -15.65 -5.17
N ALA A 163 3.49 -16.17 -6.32
CA ALA A 163 4.81 -16.77 -6.42
C ALA A 163 5.89 -15.73 -6.07
N PRO A 164 6.91 -16.10 -5.26
CA PRO A 164 7.96 -15.18 -4.84
C PRO A 164 8.62 -14.43 -6.00
N SER A 165 8.72 -13.11 -5.87
CA SER A 165 9.17 -12.18 -6.90
C SER A 165 10.15 -11.12 -6.41
N SER A 166 11.04 -11.51 -5.50
CA SER A 166 12.08 -10.64 -4.93
C SER A 166 12.89 -9.87 -5.99
N GLY A 167 13.04 -8.56 -5.77
CA GLY A 167 13.78 -7.61 -6.58
C GLY A 167 13.05 -7.17 -7.86
N VAL A 168 11.79 -7.53 -8.04
CA VAL A 168 10.97 -7.08 -9.17
C VAL A 168 9.63 -6.54 -8.68
N THR A 169 9.00 -5.70 -9.49
CA THR A 169 7.66 -5.18 -9.14
C THR A 169 6.68 -6.33 -8.95
N ASN A 170 6.03 -6.37 -7.79
CA ASN A 170 4.92 -7.29 -7.52
C ASN A 170 3.95 -7.27 -8.70
N ASN A 171 3.76 -8.44 -9.31
CA ASN A 171 2.71 -8.61 -10.29
C ASN A 171 1.39 -8.58 -9.52
N THR A 172 0.80 -7.40 -9.38
CA THR A 172 -0.57 -7.27 -8.86
C THR A 172 -1.44 -8.29 -9.59
N LEU A 173 -1.94 -9.27 -8.84
CA LEU A 173 -3.13 -10.02 -9.23
C LEU A 173 -4.33 -9.08 -9.13
N SER A 174 -4.27 -7.98 -9.88
CA SER A 174 -5.45 -7.32 -10.36
C SER A 174 -6.19 -8.41 -11.12
N SER A 175 -7.34 -8.86 -10.60
CA SER A 175 -8.33 -9.44 -11.51
C SER A 175 -8.36 -8.48 -12.69
N ASN A 176 -8.22 -8.96 -13.92
CA ASN A 176 -8.42 -8.13 -15.10
C ASN A 176 -9.86 -7.58 -15.03
N GLN A 177 -10.12 -6.57 -14.20
CA GLN A 177 -11.11 -5.56 -14.43
C GLN A 177 -10.59 -4.98 -15.72
N ASN A 178 -11.05 -5.53 -16.84
CA ASN A 178 -10.87 -4.95 -18.15
C ASN A 178 -11.16 -3.46 -17.94
N GLN A 179 -10.17 -2.59 -17.83
CA GLN A 179 -10.45 -1.19 -17.56
C GLN A 179 -10.87 -0.56 -18.87
N ILE A 180 -11.80 0.38 -18.81
CA ILE A 180 -12.21 1.11 -20.00
C ILE A 180 -11.01 1.95 -20.47
N LYS A 181 -10.42 1.60 -21.61
CA LYS A 181 -9.23 2.28 -22.12
C LYS A 181 -9.52 3.75 -22.43
N GLY A 182 -8.73 4.65 -21.86
CA GLY A 182 -8.91 6.10 -22.02
C GLY A 182 -10.13 6.65 -21.28
N PHE A 183 -10.59 5.95 -20.24
CA PHE A 183 -11.64 6.46 -19.37
C PHE A 183 -11.22 7.77 -18.72
N ALA A 184 -12.04 8.82 -18.87
CA ALA A 184 -11.93 10.03 -18.07
C ALA A 184 -13.31 10.56 -17.71
N LEU A 185 -13.42 11.15 -16.52
CA LEU A 185 -14.65 11.75 -16.00
C LEU A 185 -14.37 13.21 -15.65
N TYR A 186 -15.11 14.14 -16.26
CA TYR A 186 -14.90 15.57 -16.02
C TYR A 186 -16.17 16.41 -16.27
N PRO A 187 -16.36 17.53 -15.56
CA PRO A 187 -15.54 17.97 -14.42
C PRO A 187 -15.76 17.08 -13.19
N ASN A 188 -14.73 16.98 -12.34
CA ASN A 188 -14.83 16.41 -10.99
C ASN A 188 -13.99 17.30 -10.05
N PRO A 189 -14.58 18.07 -9.12
CA PRO A 189 -16.00 18.08 -8.74
C PRO A 189 -16.96 18.57 -9.84
N ALA A 190 -18.11 17.95 -9.92
CA ALA A 190 -19.15 18.16 -10.92
C ALA A 190 -20.29 19.04 -10.40
N ASN A 191 -20.97 19.76 -11.30
CA ASN A 191 -22.18 20.52 -11.00
C ASN A 191 -23.20 20.30 -12.11
N GLY A 192 -24.29 19.60 -11.79
CA GLY A 192 -25.39 19.32 -12.72
C GLY A 192 -25.11 18.28 -13.82
N PHE A 193 -23.86 18.13 -14.27
CA PHE A 193 -23.48 17.16 -15.29
C PHE A 193 -22.02 16.70 -15.18
N ILE A 194 -21.72 15.55 -15.78
CA ILE A 194 -20.37 15.04 -16.05
C ILE A 194 -20.26 14.61 -17.50
N ASN A 195 -19.07 14.62 -18.06
CA ASN A 195 -18.74 13.98 -19.32
C ASN A 195 -17.88 12.77 -19.06
N ILE A 196 -18.11 11.71 -19.84
CA ILE A 196 -17.32 10.49 -19.80
C ILE A 196 -16.68 10.29 -21.17
N SER A 197 -15.35 10.19 -21.20
CA SER A 197 -14.60 9.82 -22.40
C SER A 197 -14.06 8.40 -22.31
N SER A 198 -13.88 7.73 -23.45
CA SER A 198 -13.27 6.42 -23.64
C SER A 198 -12.71 6.31 -25.06
N LYS A 199 -11.84 5.33 -25.32
CA LYS A 199 -11.30 5.05 -26.68
C LYS A 199 -12.24 4.24 -27.57
N SER A 200 -13.23 3.55 -26.99
CA SER A 200 -14.19 2.74 -27.74
C SER A 200 -15.42 3.58 -28.11
N ASN A 201 -16.03 3.24 -29.24
CA ASN A 201 -17.30 3.84 -29.67
C ASN A 201 -18.52 3.07 -29.14
N ALA A 202 -18.31 1.98 -28.40
CA ALA A 202 -19.39 1.23 -27.78
C ALA A 202 -20.11 2.07 -26.71
N LYS A 203 -21.36 1.73 -26.42
CA LYS A 203 -22.10 2.41 -25.35
C LYS A 203 -21.52 2.06 -23.98
N ILE A 204 -21.43 3.07 -23.11
CA ILE A 204 -21.00 2.97 -21.72
C ILE A 204 -22.24 2.92 -20.84
N SER A 205 -22.42 1.83 -20.10
CA SER A 205 -23.40 1.74 -19.02
C SER A 205 -22.86 2.42 -17.78
N VAL A 206 -23.60 3.34 -17.19
CA VAL A 206 -23.17 4.17 -16.06
C VAL A 206 -24.14 3.98 -14.91
N ALA A 207 -23.64 3.51 -13.78
CA ALA A 207 -24.37 3.44 -12.52
C ALA A 207 -23.68 4.34 -11.49
N ILE A 208 -24.45 5.17 -10.77
CA ILE A 208 -23.94 6.01 -9.67
C ILE A 208 -24.60 5.55 -8.39
N PHE A 209 -23.80 5.38 -7.35
CA PHE A 209 -24.20 4.91 -6.03
C PHE A 209 -23.89 5.98 -4.98
N ASP A 210 -24.76 6.14 -3.99
CA ASP A 210 -24.45 6.94 -2.80
C ASP A 210 -23.49 6.20 -1.85
N MET A 211 -23.11 6.84 -0.73
CA MET A 211 -22.17 6.27 0.25
C MET A 211 -22.72 5.04 0.98
N LEU A 212 -24.03 4.78 0.93
CA LEU A 212 -24.65 3.59 1.50
C LEU A 212 -24.76 2.46 0.45
N GLY A 213 -24.23 2.68 -0.76
CA GLY A 213 -24.27 1.72 -1.86
C GLY A 213 -25.60 1.69 -2.61
N LYS A 214 -26.54 2.61 -2.34
CA LYS A 214 -27.81 2.68 -3.07
C LYS A 214 -27.58 3.29 -4.45
N GLN A 215 -28.01 2.59 -5.50
CA GLN A 215 -27.95 3.09 -6.87
C GLN A 215 -28.92 4.27 -7.05
N VAL A 216 -28.39 5.46 -7.34
CA VAL A 216 -29.13 6.72 -7.51
C VAL A 216 -29.30 7.11 -8.97
N ILE A 217 -28.38 6.71 -9.86
CA ILE A 217 -28.49 6.89 -11.32
C ILE A 217 -28.12 5.57 -12.00
N ASN A 218 -28.85 5.24 -13.08
CA ASN A 218 -28.52 4.17 -14.00
C ASN A 218 -28.87 4.61 -15.42
N THR A 219 -27.88 4.74 -16.28
CA THR A 219 -28.05 5.25 -17.64
C THR A 219 -27.06 4.62 -18.60
N VAL A 220 -27.23 4.88 -19.89
CA VAL A 220 -26.31 4.46 -20.94
C VAL A 220 -25.96 5.69 -21.77
N THR A 221 -24.68 5.91 -22.00
CA THR A 221 -24.15 7.04 -22.79
C THR A 221 -23.19 6.53 -23.87
N ASN A 222 -22.99 7.29 -24.92
CA ASN A 222 -22.11 6.98 -26.05
C ASN A 222 -20.97 8.00 -26.11
N ASN A 223 -20.21 8.10 -25.01
CA ASN A 223 -19.10 9.05 -24.86
C ASN A 223 -19.56 10.51 -24.70
N GLU A 224 -20.69 10.71 -24.03
CA GLU A 224 -21.37 12.00 -23.92
C GLU A 224 -21.61 12.41 -22.46
N THR A 225 -22.32 13.52 -22.30
CA THR A 225 -22.73 14.09 -21.02
C THR A 225 -23.73 13.19 -20.30
N VAL A 226 -23.49 12.93 -19.02
CA VAL A 226 -24.45 12.35 -18.07
C VAL A 226 -24.98 13.45 -17.17
N ASN A 227 -26.30 13.62 -17.16
CA ASN A 227 -26.97 14.56 -16.26
C ASN A 227 -27.01 14.00 -14.84
N ILE A 228 -26.53 14.79 -13.88
CA ILE A 228 -26.50 14.46 -12.45
C ILE A 228 -27.19 15.53 -11.59
N SER A 229 -27.99 16.43 -12.19
CA SER A 229 -28.60 17.56 -11.48
C SER A 229 -29.63 17.16 -10.42
N SER A 230 -30.07 15.90 -10.42
CA SER A 230 -30.92 15.33 -9.38
C SER A 230 -30.15 14.90 -8.12
N LEU A 231 -28.80 14.87 -8.17
CA LEU A 231 -27.97 14.49 -7.04
C LEU A 231 -27.74 15.69 -6.12
N ASN A 232 -27.86 15.47 -4.81
CA ASN A 232 -27.44 16.45 -3.82
C ASN A 232 -25.90 16.55 -3.78
N THR A 233 -25.39 17.70 -3.32
CA THR A 233 -23.97 17.89 -3.00
C THR A 233 -23.45 16.75 -2.11
N GLY A 234 -22.33 16.14 -2.49
CA GLY A 234 -21.81 14.97 -1.77
C GLY A 234 -20.84 14.12 -2.59
N ILE A 235 -20.43 13.00 -1.99
CA ILE A 235 -19.54 12.01 -2.61
C ILE A 235 -20.37 10.80 -3.06
N TYR A 236 -20.08 10.32 -4.27
CA TYR A 236 -20.72 9.18 -4.89
C TYR A 236 -19.67 8.26 -5.51
N MET A 237 -20.04 7.00 -5.73
CA MET A 237 -19.26 6.06 -6.53
C MET A 237 -19.92 5.90 -7.90
N LEU A 238 -19.17 6.18 -8.97
CA LEU A 238 -19.61 5.91 -10.34
C LEU A 238 -18.95 4.62 -10.83
N ARG A 239 -19.76 3.72 -11.37
CA ARG A 239 -19.34 2.51 -12.09
C ARG A 239 -19.72 2.65 -13.57
N ALA A 240 -18.72 2.58 -14.44
CA ALA A 240 -18.88 2.54 -15.88
C ALA A 240 -18.56 1.15 -16.42
N VAL A 241 -19.35 0.66 -17.38
CA VAL A 241 -19.13 -0.63 -18.06
C VAL A 241 -19.23 -0.43 -19.58
N GLN A 242 -18.21 -0.85 -20.33
CA GLN A 242 -18.14 -0.76 -21.79
C GLN A 242 -17.34 -1.96 -22.31
N ASP A 243 -17.80 -2.69 -23.34
CA ASP A 243 -17.07 -3.82 -23.95
C ASP A 243 -16.55 -4.88 -22.94
N ASN A 244 -17.37 -5.25 -21.95
CA ASN A 244 -17.00 -6.11 -20.81
C ASN A 244 -15.86 -5.57 -19.93
N ALA A 245 -15.43 -4.34 -20.18
CA ALA A 245 -14.57 -3.55 -19.31
C ALA A 245 -15.40 -2.80 -18.25
N THR A 246 -14.91 -2.75 -17.01
CA THR A 246 -15.49 -2.01 -15.90
C THR A 246 -14.47 -1.03 -15.33
N THR A 247 -14.93 0.18 -14.99
CA THR A 247 -14.16 1.19 -14.28
C THR A 247 -15.02 1.80 -13.19
N THR A 248 -14.51 1.87 -11.96
CA THR A 248 -15.14 2.53 -10.83
C THR A 248 -14.34 3.76 -10.42
N THR A 249 -15.01 4.89 -10.16
CA THR A 249 -14.35 6.13 -9.75
C THR A 249 -15.21 6.93 -8.77
N ARG A 250 -14.55 7.73 -7.93
CA ARG A 250 -15.21 8.66 -7.02
C ARG A 250 -15.70 9.90 -7.77
N LEU A 251 -16.99 10.20 -7.65
CA LEU A 251 -17.61 11.42 -8.14
C LEU A 251 -17.90 12.37 -6.98
N VAL A 252 -17.48 13.62 -7.08
CA VAL A 252 -17.81 14.68 -6.12
C VAL A 252 -18.81 15.63 -6.77
N VAL A 253 -19.99 15.80 -6.18
CA VAL A 253 -21.04 16.72 -6.65
C VAL A 253 -21.05 17.97 -5.78
N LYS A 254 -21.08 19.14 -6.42
CA LYS A 254 -21.18 20.47 -5.77
C LYS A 254 -22.59 21.00 -5.84
#